data_AF-A0A4Q3V8U8-F1
#
_entry.id   AF-A0A4Q3V8U8-F1
#
_cell.length_a   1.000
_cell.length_b   1.000
_cell.length_c   1.000
_cell.angle_alpha   90.00
_cell.angle_beta   90.00
_cell.angle_gamma   90.00
#
_symmetry.space_group_name_H-M   'P 1'
#
loop_
_entity.id
_entity.type
_entity.pdbx_description
1 polymer ?
#
loop_
_entity_poly.entity_id
_entity_poly.type
_entity_poly.pdbx_seq_one_letter_code
_entity_poly.pdbx_strand_id
1 'polypeptide(L)' 'MPLFALDNEVNDFPPPRLAEPDGLLAIGGDLSPERLLSA' A
#
# COMPACT_ATOMS: atom_id res chain seq x y z
N MET A 1 -10.42 -6.70 -8.50
CA MET A 1 -9.01 -6.99 -8.15
C MET A 1 -8.90 -7.06 -6.62
N PRO A 2 -7.79 -7.56 -6.04
CA PRO A 2 -7.69 -7.63 -4.58
C PRO A 2 -7.32 -6.26 -3.98
N LEU A 3 -7.96 -5.91 -2.86
CA LEU A 3 -7.51 -4.81 -2.00
C LEU A 3 -6.54 -5.38 -0.96
N PHE A 4 -5.32 -4.83 -0.89
CA PHE A 4 -4.28 -5.30 0.02
C PHE A 4 -4.36 -4.61 1.38
N ALA A 5 -4.22 -5.36 2.48
CA ALA A 5 -4.02 -4.78 3.80
C ALA A 5 -2.52 -4.61 4.07
N LEU A 6 -2.08 -3.40 4.38
CA LEU A 6 -0.68 -3.12 4.72
C LEU A 6 -0.38 -3.61 6.14
N ASP A 7 0.80 -4.19 6.30
CA ASP A 7 1.35 -4.57 7.59
C ASP A 7 1.99 -3.37 8.30
N ASN A 8 1.97 -3.33 9.63
CA ASN A 8 2.50 -2.20 10.41
C ASN A 8 4.02 -2.28 10.65
N GLU A 9 4.63 -3.45 10.49
CA GLU A 9 6.07 -3.68 10.69
C GLU A 9 6.83 -3.65 9.35
N VAL A 10 6.13 -3.87 8.23
CA VAL A 10 6.72 -3.91 6.88
C VAL A 10 6.24 -2.71 6.04
N ASN A 11 7.20 -2.00 5.44
CA ASN A 11 6.96 -0.78 4.64
C ASN A 11 6.86 -1.04 3.12
N ASP A 12 6.55 -2.27 2.72
CA ASP A 12 6.44 -2.65 1.31
C ASP A 12 5.04 -2.39 0.75
N PHE A 13 4.99 -1.91 -0.50
CA PHE A 13 3.76 -1.73 -1.25
C PHE A 13 3.60 -2.81 -2.33
N PRO A 14 2.37 -3.28 -2.59
CA PRO A 14 2.10 -4.14 -3.74
C PRO A 14 2.43 -3.42 -5.07
N PRO A 15 2.73 -4.16 -6.15
CA PRO A 15 2.93 -3.56 -7.47
C PRO A 15 1.72 -2.71 -7.92
N PRO A 16 1.90 -1.44 -8.35
CA PRO A 16 0.77 -0.56 -8.71
C PRO A 16 -0.15 -1.07 -9.82
N ARG A 17 0.36 -1.93 -10.72
CA ARG A 17 -0.43 -2.57 -11.79
C ARG A 17 -1.51 -3.53 -11.27
N LEU A 18 -1.51 -3.85 -9.97
CA LEU A 18 -2.53 -4.68 -9.33
C LEU A 18 -3.70 -3.86 -8.78
N ALA A 19 -3.64 -2.52 -8.84
CA ALA A 19 -4.69 -1.64 -8.36
C ALA A 19 -5.99 -1.80 -9.15
N GLU A 20 -7.12 -1.47 -8.51
CA GLU A 20 -8.40 -1.28 -9.19
C GLU A 20 -8.31 -0.21 -10.28
N PRO A 21 -9.24 -0.16 -11.25
CA PRO A 21 -9.18 0.82 -12.34
C PRO A 21 -9.24 2.28 -11.89
N ASP A 22 -9.76 2.53 -10.68
CA ASP A 22 -9.78 3.83 -10.03
C ASP A 22 -8.49 4.16 -9.23
N GLY A 23 -7.55 3.22 -9.17
CA GLY A 23 -6.27 3.36 -8.49
C GLY A 23 -6.26 2.86 -7.05
N LEU A 24 -7.37 2.32 -6.53
CA LEU A 24 -7.39 1.76 -5.18
C LEU A 24 -6.51 0.49 -5.10
N LEU A 25 -5.50 0.50 -4.23
CA LEU A 25 -4.50 -0.57 -4.13
C LEU A 25 -4.46 -1.21 -2.73
N ALA A 26 -4.33 -0.40 -1.68
CA ALA A 26 -4.12 -0.91 -0.33
C ALA A 26 -4.78 -0.04 0.76
N ILE A 27 -5.02 -0.63 1.93
CA ILE A 27 -5.53 0.02 3.15
C ILE A 27 -4.73 -0.40 4.40
N GLY A 28 -4.74 0.43 5.44
CA GLY A 28 -4.03 0.14 6.70
C GLY A 28 -2.62 0.74 6.74
N GLY A 29 -1.76 0.20 7.62
CA GLY A 29 -0.42 0.75 7.87
C GLY A 29 -0.46 2.01 8.77
N ASP A 30 0.54 2.86 8.58
CA ASP A 30 0.72 4.12 9.32
C ASP A 30 1.13 5.28 8.38
N LEU A 31 1.44 6.43 8.97
CA LEU A 31 1.96 7.61 8.25
C LEU A 31 3.41 7.93 8.67
N SER A 32 4.19 6.90 8.95
CA SER A 32 5.62 7.06 9.26
C SER A 32 6.38 7.63 8.04
N PRO A 33 7.42 8.45 8.25
CA PRO A 33 8.22 8.98 7.15
C PRO A 33 8.79 7.90 6.23
N GLU A 34 9.23 6.78 6.81
CA GLU A 34 9.81 5.65 6.09
C GLU A 34 8.82 5.04 5.10
N ARG A 35 7.56 4.86 5.51
CA ARG A 35 6.50 4.33 4.65
C ARG A 35 6.07 5.32 3.58
N LEU A 36 5.99 6.61 3.91
CA LEU A 36 5.62 7.63 2.93
C LEU A 36 6.68 7.78 1.83
N LEU A 37 7.95 7.53 2.14
CA LEU A 37 9.05 7.53 1.16
C LEU A 37 9.09 6.26 0.29
N SER A 38 8.48 5.15 0.72
CA SER A 38 8.42 3.88 -0.03
C SER A 38 7.18 3.70 -0.89
N ALA A 39 6.20 4.61 -0.78
CA ALA A 39 4.94 4.60 -1.51
C ALA A 39 5.07 4.92 -3.01
#